data_AF-A0A1F3XPT1-F1
#
_entry.id   AF-A0A1F3XPT1-F1
#
_cell.length_a   1.000
_cell.length_b   1.000
_cell.length_c   1.000
_cell.angle_alpha   90.00
_cell.angle_beta   90.00
_cell.angle_gamma   90.00
#
_symmetry.space_group_name_H-M   'P 1'
#
loop_
_entity.id
_entity.type
_entity.pdbx_description
1 polymer ?
#
loop_
_entity_poly.entity_id
_entity_poly.type
_entity_poly.pdbx_seq_one_letter_code
_entity_poly.pdbx_strand_id
1 'polypeptide(L)'
;MRGFPRYLNTAKDYDNIQALFPPEQVEPEYKRLLDSKDVSIPDKKLAAAKDLAKGIEYELKELTGEDGKIEIWQYKKVQDPSCKLLSLGMKVVDVVTLAKVDPGTVIMSSVAVIEAKEL
;
A
#
# COMPACT_ATOMS: atom_id res chain seq x y z
N MET A 1 13.00 7.13 -31.37
CA MET A 1 12.20 7.48 -30.17
C MET A 1 12.75 6.67 -29.00
N ARG A 2 13.12 7.32 -27.88
CA ARG A 2 13.40 6.59 -26.63
C ARG A 2 12.05 6.15 -26.07
N GLY A 3 11.80 4.84 -26.01
CA GLY A 3 10.61 4.29 -25.36
C GLY A 3 10.72 4.42 -23.84
N PHE A 4 9.58 4.39 -23.15
CA PHE A 4 9.54 4.35 -21.69
C PHE A 4 10.24 3.07 -21.18
N PRO A 5 11.11 3.14 -20.15
CA PRO A 5 11.80 1.97 -19.63
C PRO A 5 10.82 0.90 -19.14
N ARG A 6 11.04 -0.35 -19.55
CA ARG A 6 10.18 -1.48 -19.15
C ARG A 6 10.43 -1.94 -17.71
N TYR A 7 11.63 -1.69 -17.19
CA TYR A 7 12.05 -2.10 -15.86
C TYR A 7 12.74 -0.94 -15.15
N LEU A 8 12.25 -0.63 -13.95
CA LEU A 8 12.82 0.37 -13.05
C LEU A 8 13.35 -0.40 -11.84
N ASN A 9 14.66 -0.58 -11.72
CA ASN A 9 15.26 -1.46 -10.70
C ASN A 9 16.13 -0.71 -9.69
N THR A 10 16.43 0.55 -9.98
CA THR A 10 17.26 1.40 -9.11
C THR A 10 16.57 2.74 -8.87
N ALA A 11 16.93 3.40 -7.76
CA ALA A 11 16.40 4.73 -7.47
C ALA A 11 16.72 5.72 -8.60
N LYS A 12 17.91 5.59 -9.19
CA LYS A 12 18.35 6.38 -10.34
C LYS A 12 17.47 6.19 -11.57
N ASP A 13 16.87 5.02 -11.77
CA ASP A 13 15.94 4.82 -12.89
C ASP A 13 14.69 5.69 -12.73
N TYR A 14 14.21 5.84 -11.49
CA TYR A 14 13.08 6.72 -11.15
C TYR A 14 13.44 8.20 -11.35
N ASP A 15 14.64 8.61 -10.93
CA ASP A 15 15.16 9.97 -11.20
C ASP A 15 15.25 10.25 -12.71
N ASN A 16 15.76 9.27 -13.47
CA ASN A 16 15.91 9.39 -14.92
C ASN A 16 14.55 9.51 -15.62
N ILE A 17 13.55 8.71 -15.25
CA ILE A 17 12.24 8.82 -15.90
C ILE A 17 11.56 10.13 -15.57
N GLN A 18 11.73 10.63 -14.34
CA GLN A 18 11.16 11.91 -13.93
C GLN A 18 11.77 13.08 -14.69
N ALA A 19 13.06 13.00 -15.03
CA ALA A 19 13.75 14.03 -15.81
C ALA A 19 13.46 13.97 -17.32
N LEU A 20 13.09 12.79 -17.85
CA LEU A 20 13.05 12.54 -19.29
C LEU A 20 11.64 12.34 -19.86
N PHE A 21 10.65 12.03 -19.04
CA PHE A 21 9.29 11.68 -19.47
C PHE A 21 8.24 12.59 -18.80
N PRO A 22 7.08 12.78 -19.45
CA PRO A 22 5.99 13.57 -18.88
C PRO A 22 5.42 12.90 -17.61
N PRO A 23 4.89 13.68 -16.65
CA PRO A 23 4.36 13.18 -15.39
C PRO A 23 3.33 12.07 -15.54
N GLU A 24 2.48 12.13 -16.57
CA GLU A 24 1.43 11.16 -16.87
C GLU A 24 1.96 9.73 -17.06
N GLN A 25 3.22 9.56 -17.49
CA GLN A 25 3.86 8.26 -17.64
C GLN A 25 4.61 7.82 -16.37
N VAL A 26 5.00 8.79 -15.53
CA VAL A 26 5.88 8.58 -14.37
C VAL A 26 5.06 8.34 -13.10
N GLU A 27 3.96 9.08 -12.92
CA GLU A 27 3.06 8.98 -11.76
C GLU A 27 2.55 7.55 -11.51
N PRO A 28 2.13 6.75 -12.52
CA PRO A 28 1.68 5.37 -12.30
C PRO A 28 2.77 4.45 -11.74
N GLU A 29 4.04 4.70 -12.05
CA GLU A 29 5.14 3.85 -11.57
C GLU A 29 5.47 4.14 -10.09
N TYR A 30 5.41 5.41 -9.68
CA TYR A 30 5.49 5.76 -8.26
C TYR A 30 4.28 5.27 -7.47
N LYS A 31 3.08 5.32 -8.07
CA LYS A 31 1.88 4.75 -7.46
C LYS A 31 2.01 3.23 -7.25
N ARG A 32 2.55 2.48 -8.21
CA ARG A 32 2.84 1.04 -8.03
C ARG A 32 3.82 0.76 -6.88
N LEU A 33 4.81 1.63 -6.66
CA LEU A 33 5.70 1.50 -5.51
C LEU A 33 4.93 1.67 -4.19
N LEU A 34 3.99 2.61 -4.12
CA LEU A 34 3.15 2.82 -2.93
C LEU A 34 2.14 1.69 -2.73
N ASP A 35 1.53 1.19 -3.80
CA ASP A 35 0.54 0.11 -3.75
C ASP A 35 1.18 -1.20 -3.28
N SER A 36 2.46 -1.43 -3.60
CA SER A 36 3.22 -2.61 -3.15
C SER A 36 3.86 -2.47 -1.77
N LYS A 37 3.65 -1.34 -1.09
CA LYS A 37 4.28 -1.08 0.22
C LYS A 37 3.65 -1.89 1.35
N ASP A 38 2.36 -2.22 1.24
CA ASP A 38 1.59 -2.88 2.30
C ASP A 38 1.25 -4.32 1.90
N VAL A 39 1.37 -5.24 2.85
CA VAL A 39 0.93 -6.62 2.72
C VAL A 39 -0.04 -6.94 3.85
N SER A 40 -1.08 -7.71 3.53
CA SER A 40 -2.04 -8.20 4.50
C SER A 40 -1.58 -9.54 5.07
N ILE A 41 -1.24 -9.57 6.36
CA ILE A 41 -0.86 -10.78 7.08
C ILE A 41 -2.02 -11.29 7.94
N PRO A 42 -2.24 -12.61 8.05
CA PRO A 42 -3.25 -13.15 8.95
C PRO A 42 -2.86 -12.83 10.39
N ASP A 43 -3.75 -12.18 11.13
CA ASP A 43 -3.54 -11.77 12.51
C ASP A 43 -4.29 -12.71 13.46
N LYS A 44 -5.60 -12.86 13.26
CA LYS A 44 -6.45 -13.64 14.16
C LYS A 44 -7.66 -14.26 13.47
N LYS A 45 -8.01 -15.49 13.84
CA LYS A 45 -9.29 -16.11 13.48
C LYS A 45 -10.42 -15.56 14.36
N LEU A 46 -11.52 -15.15 13.74
CA LEU A 46 -12.69 -14.59 14.40
C LEU A 46 -13.81 -15.63 14.52
N ALA A 47 -14.59 -15.53 15.59
CA ALA A 47 -15.81 -16.33 15.74
C ALA A 47 -16.97 -15.75 14.92
N ALA A 48 -17.04 -14.42 14.80
CA ALA A 48 -18.00 -13.72 13.95
C ALA A 48 -17.38 -12.46 13.33
N ALA A 49 -17.92 -12.01 12.20
CA ALA A 49 -17.41 -10.82 11.50
C ALA A 49 -17.52 -9.52 12.30
N LYS A 50 -18.49 -9.45 13.22
CA LYS A 50 -18.66 -8.32 14.15
C LYS A 50 -17.52 -8.17 15.17
N ASP A 51 -16.71 -9.21 15.34
CA ASP A 51 -15.59 -9.23 16.30
C ASP A 51 -14.30 -8.66 15.68
N LEU A 52 -14.37 -8.13 14.46
CA LEU A 52 -13.24 -7.47 13.79
C LEU A 52 -12.71 -6.32 14.66
N ALA A 53 -11.39 -6.28 14.83
CA ALA A 53 -10.72 -5.18 15.50
C ALA A 53 -11.02 -3.85 14.79
N LYS A 54 -11.31 -2.81 15.57
CA LYS A 54 -11.53 -1.47 15.04
C LYS A 54 -10.19 -0.90 14.59
N GLY A 55 -10.03 -0.67 13.29
CA GLY A 55 -8.85 -0.03 12.73
C GLY A 55 -8.81 -0.18 11.22
N ILE A 56 -8.36 0.85 10.52
CA ILE A 56 -8.16 0.88 9.07
C ILE A 56 -7.09 -0.12 8.57
N GLU A 57 -6.23 -0.56 9.49
CA GLU A 57 -5.19 -1.55 9.25
C GLU A 57 -5.75 -2.98 9.27
N TYR A 58 -7.00 -3.18 9.68
CA TYR A 58 -7.61 -4.51 9.75
C TYR A 58 -8.59 -4.73 8.59
N GLU A 59 -8.45 -5.87 7.92
CA GLU A 59 -9.38 -6.33 6.91
C GLU A 59 -9.93 -7.72 7.27
N LEU A 60 -11.19 -7.94 6.91
CA LEU A 60 -11.86 -9.22 7.12
C LEU A 60 -11.79 -10.04 5.83
N LYS A 61 -11.34 -11.29 5.95
CA LYS A 61 -11.37 -12.27 4.87
C LYS A 61 -12.10 -13.53 5.30
N GLU A 62 -13.06 -13.94 4.49
CA GLU A 62 -13.72 -15.22 4.61
C GLU A 62 -12.95 -16.22 3.75
N LEU A 63 -12.45 -17.29 4.37
CA LEU A 63 -11.71 -18.35 3.71
C LEU A 63 -12.53 -19.63 3.79
N THR A 64 -12.70 -20.32 2.67
CA THR A 64 -13.27 -21.67 2.68
C THR A 64 -12.15 -22.66 2.97
N GLY A 65 -12.18 -23.30 4.14
CA GLY A 65 -11.24 -24.35 4.50
C GLY A 65 -11.46 -25.62 3.66
N GLU A 66 -10.49 -26.53 3.70
CA GLU A 66 -10.56 -27.81 2.95
C GLU A 66 -11.77 -28.68 3.34
N ASP A 67 -12.24 -28.55 4.59
CA ASP A 67 -13.44 -29.21 5.11
C ASP A 67 -14.76 -28.56 4.62
N GLY A 68 -14.70 -27.55 3.75
CA GLY A 68 -15.85 -26.80 3.26
C GLY A 68 -16.46 -25.82 4.27
N LYS A 69 -15.84 -25.66 5.45
CA LYS A 69 -16.27 -24.68 6.45
C LYS A 69 -15.72 -23.29 6.13
N ILE A 70 -16.57 -22.28 6.26
CA ILE A 70 -16.17 -20.88 6.14
C ILE A 70 -15.48 -20.45 7.44
N GLU A 71 -14.24 -20.01 7.34
CA GLU A 71 -13.47 -19.42 8.41
C GLU A 71 -13.36 -17.91 8.21
N ILE A 72 -13.63 -17.16 9.28
CA ILE A 72 -13.51 -15.70 9.27
C ILE A 72 -12.15 -15.35 9.85
N TRP A 73 -11.32 -14.67 9.08
CA TRP A 73 -9.98 -14.25 9.48
C TRP A 73 -9.86 -12.73 9.44
N GLN A 74 -9.30 -12.18 10.51
CA GLN A 74 -8.78 -10.83 10.55
C GLN A 74 -7.36 -10.84 10.00
N TYR A 75 -7.12 -9.98 9.03
CA TYR A 75 -5.80 -9.69 8.48
C TYR A 75 -5.38 -8.30 8.89
N LYS A 76 -4.10 -8.13 9.22
CA LYS A 76 -3.49 -6.84 9.50
C LYS A 76 -2.66 -6.39 8.29
N LYS A 77 -2.89 -5.18 7.82
CA LYS A 77 -2.04 -4.49 6.84
C LYS A 77 -0.79 -4.01 7.55
N VAL A 78 0.34 -4.55 7.13
CA VAL A 78 1.66 -4.16 7.61
C VAL A 78 2.52 -3.75 6.43
N GLN A 79 3.50 -2.88 6.68
CA GLN A 79 4.47 -2.55 5.65
C GLN A 79 5.29 -3.80 5.30
N ASP A 80 5.35 -4.15 4.03
CA ASP A 80 6.14 -5.27 3.54
C ASP A 80 7.64 -4.91 3.62
N PRO A 81 8.45 -5.61 4.44
CA PRO A 81 9.88 -5.35 4.54
C PRO A 81 10.63 -5.64 3.23
N SER A 82 10.03 -6.40 2.32
CA SER A 82 10.56 -6.71 0.99
C SER A 82 10.03 -5.78 -0.10
N CYS A 83 9.21 -4.77 0.25
CA CYS A 83 8.65 -3.87 -0.75
C CYS A 83 9.75 -3.15 -1.54
N LYS A 84 9.45 -2.92 -2.83
CA LYS A 84 10.40 -2.32 -3.76
C LYS A 84 10.80 -0.90 -3.34
N LEU A 85 9.90 -0.18 -2.68
CA LEU A 85 10.18 1.14 -2.14
C LEU A 85 11.34 1.13 -1.13
N LEU A 86 11.31 0.18 -0.18
CA LEU A 86 12.37 0.02 0.82
C LEU A 86 13.67 -0.53 0.19
N SER A 87 13.58 -1.47 -0.75
CA SER A 87 14.77 -2.03 -1.42
C SER A 87 15.51 -1.00 -2.28
N LEU A 88 14.78 -0.01 -2.80
CA LEU A 88 15.35 1.14 -3.51
C LEU A 88 15.90 2.24 -2.58
N GLY A 89 15.71 2.10 -1.25
CA GLY A 89 16.12 3.10 -0.26
C GLY A 89 15.31 4.41 -0.31
N MET A 90 14.13 4.39 -0.95
CA MET A 90 13.25 5.56 -1.05
C MET A 90 12.41 5.69 0.22
N LYS A 91 12.11 6.92 0.63
CA LYS A 91 11.15 7.15 1.72
C LYS A 91 9.75 7.27 1.16
N VAL A 92 8.78 6.75 1.91
CA VAL A 92 7.35 6.83 1.54
C VAL A 92 6.92 8.28 1.30
N VAL A 93 7.33 9.21 2.17
CA VAL A 93 6.99 10.65 2.04
C VAL A 93 7.45 11.27 0.72
N ASP A 94 8.63 10.88 0.25
CA ASP A 94 9.21 11.42 -0.98
C ASP A 94 8.40 10.88 -2.17
N VAL A 95 8.11 9.58 -2.19
CA VAL A 95 7.33 8.94 -3.27
C VAL A 95 5.89 9.46 -3.33
N VAL A 96 5.26 9.73 -2.18
CA VAL A 96 3.90 10.31 -2.12
C VAL A 96 3.86 11.69 -2.78
N THR A 97 4.85 12.52 -2.48
CA THR A 97 4.99 13.86 -3.06
C THR A 97 5.19 13.80 -4.57
N LEU A 98 6.01 12.85 -5.03
CA LEU A 98 6.34 12.65 -6.44
C LEU A 98 5.18 12.04 -7.24
N ALA A 99 4.39 11.18 -6.62
CA ALA A 99 3.21 10.58 -7.22
C ALA A 99 2.01 11.56 -7.29
N LYS A 100 2.15 12.79 -6.75
CA LYS A 100 1.06 13.75 -6.52
C LYS A 100 -0.18 13.12 -5.88
N VAL A 101 0.02 12.06 -5.11
CA VAL A 101 -1.04 11.46 -4.32
C VAL A 101 -1.20 12.38 -3.12
N ASP A 102 -2.44 12.79 -2.82
CA ASP A 102 -2.70 13.59 -1.63
C ASP A 102 -2.02 12.95 -0.42
N PRO A 103 -1.15 13.67 0.31
CA PRO A 103 -0.45 13.12 1.46
C PRO A 103 -1.47 12.62 2.50
N GLY A 104 -2.66 13.21 2.56
CA GLY A 104 -3.79 12.69 3.32
C GLY A 104 -4.09 11.22 3.01
N THR A 105 -4.13 10.80 1.75
CA THR A 105 -4.54 9.42 1.36
C THR A 105 -3.51 8.35 1.77
N VAL A 106 -2.22 8.67 1.81
CA VAL A 106 -1.16 7.69 2.15
C VAL A 106 -0.78 7.74 3.63
N ILE A 107 -0.82 8.94 4.22
CA ILE A 107 -0.70 9.07 5.68
C ILE A 107 -1.96 8.49 6.32
N MET A 108 -3.16 8.54 5.70
CA MET A 108 -4.34 7.83 6.22
C MET A 108 -4.12 6.34 6.38
N SER A 109 -3.27 5.66 5.59
CA SER A 109 -2.99 4.23 5.76
C SER A 109 -2.01 3.89 6.88
N SER A 110 -1.39 4.88 7.53
CA SER A 110 -0.45 4.65 8.65
C SER A 110 -0.63 5.61 9.84
N VAL A 111 -1.32 6.73 9.67
CA VAL A 111 -1.68 7.78 10.64
C VAL A 111 -2.83 8.66 10.08
N ALA A 112 -4.10 8.31 10.27
CA ALA A 112 -5.17 9.32 10.31
C ALA A 112 -6.28 8.85 11.24
N VAL A 113 -6.28 9.33 12.49
CA VAL A 113 -6.80 10.64 12.93
C VAL A 113 -8.31 10.58 13.06
N ILE A 114 -8.66 10.37 14.32
CA ILE A 114 -9.90 10.71 15.01
C ILE A 114 -10.42 12.05 14.49
N GLU A 115 -11.42 12.04 13.62
CA GLU A 115 -12.47 13.06 13.68
C GLU A 115 -13.67 12.42 14.38
N ALA A 116 -13.65 12.53 15.71
CA ALA A 116 -14.86 12.51 16.50
C ALA A 116 -15.71 13.70 16.04
N LYS A 117 -16.72 13.43 15.21
CA LYS A 117 -17.85 14.35 15.08
C LYS A 117 -18.98 13.76 15.90
N GLU A 118 -19.03 14.17 17.16
CA GLU A 118 -20.26 14.17 17.94
C GLU A 118 -21.32 14.92 17.13
N LEU A 119 -22.45 14.25 16.86
CA LEU A 119 -23.84 14.72 17.01
C LEU A 119 -24.81 13.69 16.41
#